data_AF-A0A9D5H0B1-F1
#
_entry.id   AF-A0A9D5H0B1-F1
#
_cell.length_a   1.000
_cell.length_b   1.000
_cell.length_c   1.000
_cell.angle_alpha   90.00
_cell.angle_beta   90.00
_cell.angle_gamma   90.00
#
_symmetry.space_group_name_H-M   'P 1'
#
loop_
_entity.id
_entity.type
_entity.pdbx_description
1 polymer ?
#
loop_
_entity_poly.entity_id
_entity_poly.type
_entity_poly.pdbx_seq_one_letter_code
_entity_poly.pdbx_strand_id
1 'polypeptide(L)'
;MLNEFVEMFRHKTGYQIVEPAHMELAEPSIGDAFQSCVQQGAHRVIISPFFLGPGRHWSKDIPSLSAEAAKQHPGVSYIVTAPLGLHELLVDVVNDRINYCLKHVAGEADECSVCAGTGKCILNQ
;
A
#
# COMPACT_ATOMS: atom_id res chain seq x y z
N MET A 1 -3.89 -8.75 -2.41
CA MET A 1 -3.32 -7.78 -1.45
C MET A 1 -3.20 -6.36 -2.02
N LEU A 2 -2.27 -6.03 -2.92
CA LEU A 2 -2.09 -4.64 -3.37
C LEU A 2 -3.32 -4.08 -4.11
N ASN A 3 -3.89 -4.85 -5.04
CA ASN A 3 -5.11 -4.46 -5.76
C ASN A 3 -6.31 -4.25 -4.82
N GLU A 4 -6.50 -5.15 -3.85
CA GLU A 4 -7.54 -5.01 -2.82
C GLU A 4 -7.34 -3.76 -1.99
N PHE A 5 -6.09 -3.44 -1.62
CA PHE A 5 -5.78 -2.21 -0.90
C PHE A 5 -6.09 -0.96 -1.73
N VAL A 6 -5.78 -0.97 -3.04
CA VAL A 6 -6.14 0.12 -3.95
C VAL A 6 -7.65 0.34 -3.97
N GLU A 7 -8.45 -0.72 -4.07
CA GLU A 7 -9.92 -0.61 -4.00
C GLU A 7 -10.38 -0.06 -2.66
N MET A 8 -9.87 -0.60 -1.55
CA MET A 8 -10.17 -0.10 -0.20
C MET A 8 -9.82 1.38 -0.05
N PHE A 9 -8.66 1.80 -0.55
CA PHE A 9 -8.20 3.18 -0.48
C PHE A 9 -9.10 4.08 -1.31
N ARG A 10 -9.43 3.69 -2.54
CA ARG A 10 -10.34 4.43 -3.43
C ARG A 10 -11.70 4.64 -2.76
N HIS A 11 -12.30 3.58 -2.23
CA HIS A 11 -13.59 3.64 -1.54
C HIS A 11 -13.55 4.52 -0.29
N LYS A 12 -12.47 4.46 0.50
CA LYS A 12 -12.36 5.21 1.75
C LYS A 12 -12.07 6.69 1.57
N THR A 13 -11.32 7.06 0.53
CA THR A 13 -10.79 8.43 0.36
C THR A 13 -11.50 9.25 -0.71
N GLY A 14 -12.12 8.59 -1.70
CA GLY A 14 -12.75 9.25 -2.84
C GLY A 14 -11.77 9.76 -3.90
N TYR A 15 -10.46 9.41 -3.85
CA TYR A 15 -9.56 9.66 -4.98
C TYR A 15 -10.07 8.93 -6.23
N GLN A 16 -10.17 9.64 -7.35
CA GLN A 16 -10.78 9.07 -8.57
C GLN A 16 -9.79 8.18 -9.35
N ILE A 17 -8.51 8.54 -9.35
CA ILE A 17 -7.43 7.83 -10.05
C ILE A 17 -6.50 7.25 -8.99
N VAL A 18 -6.47 5.92 -8.90
CA VAL A 18 -5.61 5.18 -7.96
C VAL A 18 -5.18 3.92 -8.68
N GLU A 19 -3.88 3.76 -8.95
CA GLU A 19 -3.33 2.62 -9.68
C GLU A 19 -2.38 1.82 -8.78
N PRO A 20 -2.45 0.48 -8.78
CA PRO A 20 -1.40 -0.34 -8.18
C PRO A 20 -0.11 -0.18 -8.99
N ALA A 21 1.04 -0.31 -8.34
CA ALA A 21 2.34 -0.30 -9.01
C ALA A 21 3.31 -1.22 -8.29
N HIS A 22 4.03 -2.02 -9.07
CA HIS A 22 5.08 -2.90 -8.61
C HIS A 22 6.44 -2.34 -9.04
N MET A 23 7.40 -2.33 -8.12
CA MET A 23 8.76 -1.89 -8.42
C MET A 23 9.52 -2.93 -9.26
N GLU A 24 9.27 -4.22 -8.99
CA GLU A 24 9.90 -5.36 -9.67
C GLU A 24 9.00 -6.59 -9.56
N LEU A 25 9.32 -7.63 -10.35
CA LEU A 25 8.77 -9.00 -10.29
C LEU A 25 7.29 -9.19 -10.62
N ALA A 26 6.53 -8.10 -10.75
CA ALA A 26 5.11 -8.14 -11.09
C ALA A 26 4.73 -6.88 -11.88
N GLU A 27 3.57 -6.95 -12.51
CA GLU A 27 2.95 -5.86 -13.27
C GLU A 27 1.67 -5.39 -12.58
N PRO A 28 1.25 -4.13 -12.79
CA PRO A 28 1.89 -3.10 -13.61
C PRO A 28 3.15 -2.50 -12.95
N SER A 29 4.13 -2.10 -13.76
CA SER A 29 5.31 -1.38 -13.28
C SER A 29 4.96 0.04 -12.81
N ILE A 30 5.91 0.71 -12.13
CA ILE A 30 5.76 2.15 -11.78
C ILE A 30 5.55 3.01 -13.03
N GLY A 31 6.20 2.68 -14.15
CA GLY A 31 6.04 3.41 -15.40
C GLY A 31 4.63 3.26 -15.97
N ASP A 32 4.12 2.03 -16.00
CA ASP A 32 2.78 1.74 -16.54
C ASP A 32 1.69 2.39 -15.69
N ALA A 33 1.80 2.31 -14.37
CA ALA A 33 0.85 2.93 -13.45
C ALA A 33 0.88 4.48 -13.55
N PHE A 34 2.07 5.07 -13.70
CA PHE A 34 2.22 6.51 -13.92
C PHE A 34 1.53 6.92 -15.22
N GLN A 35 1.82 6.22 -16.33
CA GLN A 35 1.22 6.48 -17.62
C GLN A 35 -0.31 6.34 -17.57
N SER A 36 -0.82 5.29 -16.92
CA SER A 36 -2.26 5.06 -16.73
C SER A 36 -2.90 6.25 -15.99
N CYS A 37 -2.29 6.73 -14.91
CA CYS A 37 -2.79 7.92 -14.20
C CYS A 37 -2.88 9.15 -15.12
N VAL A 38 -1.83 9.39 -15.92
CA VAL A 38 -1.80 10.53 -16.85
C VAL A 38 -2.85 10.40 -17.96
N GLN A 39 -3.04 9.20 -18.51
CA GLN A 39 -4.07 8.93 -19.53
C GLN A 39 -5.49 9.13 -19.00
N GLN A 40 -5.71 8.92 -17.71
CA GLN A 40 -6.97 9.21 -17.03
C GLN A 40 -7.15 10.69 -16.68
N GLY A 41 -6.17 11.56 -17.02
CA GLY A 41 -6.25 13.01 -16.86
C GLY A 41 -5.53 13.56 -15.63
N ALA A 42 -4.65 12.78 -14.96
CA ALA A 42 -3.88 13.29 -13.85
C ALA A 42 -2.82 14.31 -14.29
N HIS A 43 -2.86 15.52 -13.72
CA HIS A 43 -1.81 16.54 -13.86
C HIS A 43 -0.75 16.48 -12.74
N ARG A 44 -1.01 15.67 -11.70
CA ARG A 44 -0.08 15.36 -10.62
C ARG A 44 -0.17 13.89 -10.25
N VAL A 45 0.98 13.20 -10.22
CA VAL A 45 1.09 11.81 -9.79
C VAL A 45 1.74 11.73 -8.41
N ILE A 46 1.10 11.02 -7.47
CA ILE A 46 1.62 10.80 -6.12
C ILE A 46 2.01 9.33 -6.01
N ILE A 47 3.30 9.04 -5.93
CA ILE A 47 3.82 7.70 -5.78
C ILE A 47 3.98 7.42 -4.28
N SER A 48 3.11 6.58 -3.73
CA SER A 48 3.13 6.24 -2.30
C SER A 48 3.61 4.80 -2.08
N PRO A 49 4.79 4.59 -1.48
CA PRO A 49 5.31 3.25 -1.22
C PRO A 49 4.53 2.54 -0.12
N PHE A 50 4.02 1.33 -0.41
CA PHE A 50 3.35 0.47 0.57
C PHE A 50 4.37 -0.35 1.39
N PHE A 51 5.28 0.33 2.09
CA PHE A 51 6.36 -0.28 2.89
C PHE A 51 6.28 0.15 4.37
N LEU A 52 6.65 -0.76 5.28
CA LEU A 52 6.68 -0.47 6.73
C LEU A 52 7.90 0.32 7.20
N GLY A 53 8.96 0.43 6.39
CA GLY A 53 10.19 1.08 6.82
C GLY A 53 10.98 1.72 5.67
N PRO A 54 11.86 2.68 5.99
CA PRO A 54 12.75 3.26 5.00
C PRO A 54 13.83 2.25 4.60
N GLY A 55 14.10 2.17 3.29
CA GLY A 55 15.11 1.28 2.72
C GLY A 55 15.66 1.80 1.41
N ARG A 56 16.56 1.04 0.78
CA ARG A 56 17.17 1.40 -0.52
C ARG A 56 16.10 1.66 -1.58
N HIS A 57 15.08 0.80 -1.64
CA HIS A 57 14.00 0.91 -2.60
C HIS A 57 13.26 2.24 -2.54
N TRP A 58 12.93 2.70 -1.33
CA TRP A 58 12.28 4.00 -1.14
C TRP A 58 13.21 5.17 -1.45
N SER A 59 14.46 5.12 -0.98
CA SER A 59 15.40 6.26 -1.04
C SER A 59 16.08 6.44 -2.40
N LYS A 60 16.09 5.41 -3.26
CA LYS A 60 16.82 5.44 -4.55
C LYS A 60 15.99 4.91 -5.70
N ASP A 61 15.50 3.68 -5.60
CA ASP A 61 14.97 2.96 -6.76
C ASP A 61 13.62 3.55 -7.22
N ILE A 62 12.65 3.72 -6.31
CA ILE A 62 11.35 4.32 -6.63
C ILE A 62 11.48 5.77 -7.16
N PRO A 63 12.27 6.67 -6.54
CA PRO A 63 12.54 7.98 -7.11
C PRO A 63 13.12 7.93 -8.52
N SER A 64 14.09 7.05 -8.78
CA SER A 64 14.70 6.90 -10.10
C SER A 64 13.70 6.42 -11.15
N LEU A 65 12.89 5.41 -10.83
CA LEU A 65 11.87 4.87 -11.74
C LEU A 65 10.76 5.90 -12.02
N SER A 66 10.34 6.63 -10.98
CA SER A 66 9.34 7.71 -11.12
C SER A 66 9.87 8.86 -11.99
N ALA A 67 11.14 9.21 -11.83
CA ALA A 67 11.79 10.23 -12.65
C ALA A 67 11.88 9.81 -14.12
N GLU A 68 12.16 8.54 -14.39
CA GLU A 68 12.20 8.02 -15.76
C GLU A 68 10.81 8.07 -16.41
N ALA A 69 9.76 7.62 -15.70
CA ALA A 69 8.38 7.68 -16.18
C ALA A 69 7.95 9.13 -16.50
N ALA A 70 8.30 10.08 -15.61
CA ALA A 70 7.94 11.48 -15.78
C ALA A 70 8.56 12.15 -17.02
N LYS A 71 9.71 11.66 -17.54
CA LYS A 71 10.31 12.19 -18.78
C LYS A 71 9.38 12.08 -19.99
N GLN A 72 8.49 11.10 -19.99
CA GLN A 72 7.55 10.86 -21.09
C GLN A 72 6.31 11.76 -21.02
N HIS A 73 6.12 12.49 -19.91
CA HIS A 73 4.93 13.28 -19.63
C HIS A 73 5.28 14.72 -19.24
N PRO A 74 5.86 15.52 -20.17
CA PRO A 74 6.20 16.91 -19.89
C PRO A 74 4.96 17.71 -19.48
N GLY A 75 5.01 18.36 -18.32
CA GLY A 75 3.89 19.13 -17.75
C GLY A 75 3.14 18.42 -16.61
N VAL A 76 3.42 17.13 -16.36
CA VAL A 76 2.89 16.41 -15.19
C VAL A 76 3.86 16.55 -14.03
N SER A 77 3.37 17.03 -12.88
CA SER A 77 4.17 17.07 -11.65
C SER A 77 4.10 15.73 -10.91
N TYR A 78 5.12 15.37 -10.14
CA TYR A 78 5.06 14.16 -9.31
C TYR A 78 5.79 14.31 -7.98
N ILE A 79 5.44 13.46 -7.02
CA ILE A 79 6.11 13.34 -5.73
C ILE A 79 6.16 11.87 -5.30
N VAL A 80 7.26 11.46 -4.70
CA VAL A 80 7.36 10.20 -3.96
C VAL A 80 7.19 10.50 -2.47
N THR A 81 6.21 9.87 -1.82
CA THR A 81 5.94 10.12 -0.40
C THR A 81 6.92 9.37 0.51
N ALA A 82 6.88 9.67 1.81
CA ALA A 82 7.41 8.74 2.81
C ALA A 82 6.68 7.38 2.70
N PRO A 83 7.34 6.26 3.05
CA PRO A 83 6.65 4.99 3.26
C PRO A 83 5.75 5.08 4.50
N LEU A 84 4.97 4.04 4.79
CA LEU A 84 4.13 4.01 6.00
C LEU A 84 4.96 4.26 7.27
N GLY A 85 6.14 3.65 7.37
CA GLY A 85 7.10 3.93 8.44
C GLY A 85 6.53 3.71 9.84
N LEU A 86 7.07 4.39 10.85
CA LEU A 86 6.51 4.42 12.20
C LEU A 86 5.45 5.53 12.29
N HIS A 87 4.26 5.26 11.78
CA HIS A 87 3.11 6.16 11.87
C HIS A 87 2.20 5.78 13.04
N GLU A 88 1.65 6.75 13.78
CA GLU A 88 0.80 6.48 14.95
C GLU A 88 -0.40 5.57 14.61
N LEU A 89 -1.05 5.80 13.47
CA LEU A 89 -2.13 4.91 12.96
C LEU A 89 -1.72 3.44 12.77
N LEU A 90 -0.44 3.10 12.60
CA LEU A 90 -0.02 1.70 12.57
C LEU A 90 -0.04 1.07 13.97
N VAL A 91 0.15 1.86 15.03
CA VAL A 91 -0.03 1.39 16.41
C VAL A 91 -1.48 0.95 16.61
N ASP A 92 -2.43 1.74 16.11
CA ASP A 92 -3.86 1.40 16.16
C ASP A 92 -4.18 0.12 15.39
N VAL A 93 -3.63 -0.04 14.18
CA VAL A 93 -3.82 -1.26 13.38
C VAL A 93 -3.27 -2.49 14.11
N VAL A 94 -2.06 -2.40 14.67
CA VAL A 94 -1.44 -3.49 15.43
C VAL A 94 -2.29 -3.85 16.66
N ASN A 95 -2.70 -2.85 17.44
CA ASN A 95 -3.53 -3.04 18.62
C ASN A 95 -4.90 -3.64 18.28
N ASP A 96 -5.53 -3.18 17.19
CA ASP A 96 -6.79 -3.74 16.69
C ASP A 96 -6.64 -5.22 16.33
N ARG A 97 -5.56 -5.60 15.63
CA ARG A 97 -5.28 -7.01 15.32
C ARG A 97 -5.06 -7.86 16.58
N ILE A 98 -4.30 -7.36 17.55
CA ILE A 98 -4.09 -8.06 18.83
C ILE A 98 -5.42 -8.27 19.54
N ASN A 99 -6.21 -7.21 19.71
CA ASN A 99 -7.48 -7.29 20.43
C ASN A 99 -8.48 -8.23 19.74
N TYR A 100 -8.51 -8.23 18.41
CA TYR A 100 -9.34 -9.17 17.66
C TYR A 100 -8.91 -10.62 17.91
N CYS A 101 -7.62 -10.93 17.83
CA CYS A 101 -7.10 -12.26 18.09
C CYS A 101 -7.33 -12.71 19.55
N LEU A 102 -7.20 -11.80 20.52
CA LEU A 102 -7.51 -12.09 21.93
C LEU A 102 -8.99 -12.46 22.14
N LYS A 103 -9.91 -11.72 21.50
CA LYS A 103 -11.35 -12.07 21.50
C LYS A 103 -11.59 -13.43 20.87
N HIS A 104 -10.89 -13.73 19.77
CA HIS A 104 -11.02 -15.03 19.11
C HIS A 104 -10.59 -16.19 20.03
N VAL A 105 -9.41 -16.12 20.65
CA VAL A 105 -8.94 -17.20 21.55
C VAL A 105 -9.75 -17.30 22.84
N ALA A 106 -10.47 -16.26 23.22
CA ALA A 106 -11.46 -16.28 24.31
C ALA A 106 -12.82 -16.88 23.90
N GLY A 107 -13.03 -17.18 22.62
CA GLY A 107 -14.30 -17.68 22.09
C GLY A 107 -15.36 -16.60 21.86
N GLU A 108 -14.97 -15.33 21.81
CA GLU A 108 -15.85 -14.16 21.67
C GLU A 108 -15.95 -13.63 20.24
N ALA A 109 -15.10 -14.13 19.32
CA ALA A 109 -15.09 -13.75 17.92
C ALA A 109 -14.65 -14.92 17.02
N ASP A 110 -15.06 -14.89 15.75
CA ASP A 110 -14.54 -15.80 14.72
C ASP A 110 -13.05 -15.53 14.44
N GLU A 111 -12.37 -16.45 13.75
CA GLU A 111 -11.00 -16.21 13.26
C GLU A 111 -10.97 -14.98 12.35
N CYS A 112 -9.93 -14.13 12.48
CA CYS A 112 -9.77 -13.00 11.57
C CYS A 112 -9.38 -13.48 10.17
N SER A 113 -9.65 -12.68 9.13
CA SER A 113 -9.36 -13.04 7.73
C SER A 113 -7.91 -13.44 7.44
N VAL A 114 -6.95 -12.99 8.25
CA VAL A 114 -5.53 -13.35 8.11
C VAL A 114 -5.22 -14.69 8.77
N CYS A 115 -5.87 -15.00 9.89
CA CYS A 115 -5.66 -16.24 10.62
C CYS A 115 -6.53 -17.39 10.10
N ALA A 116 -7.65 -17.08 9.45
CA ALA A 116 -8.65 -18.00 8.94
C ALA A 116 -8.01 -19.20 8.23
N GLY A 117 -8.21 -20.40 8.79
CA GLY A 117 -7.76 -21.66 8.20
C GLY A 117 -6.27 -21.96 8.35
N THR A 118 -5.52 -21.12 9.07
CA THR A 118 -4.09 -21.36 9.36
C THR A 118 -3.89 -22.21 10.62
N GLY A 119 -4.87 -22.21 11.53
CA GLY A 119 -4.75 -22.81 12.87
C GLY A 119 -3.66 -22.18 13.73
N LYS A 120 -3.18 -20.97 13.39
CA LYS A 120 -2.07 -20.29 14.08
C LYS A 120 -2.53 -19.29 15.14
N CYS A 121 -3.80 -18.89 15.16
CA CYS A 121 -4.33 -17.99 16.17
C CYS A 121 -4.71 -18.74 17.44
N ILE A 122 -3.69 -19.24 18.15
CA ILE A 122 -3.86 -20.03 19.37
C ILE A 122 -3.03 -19.43 20.51
N LEU A 123 -3.54 -19.55 21.73
CA LEU A 123 -2.80 -19.20 22.93
C LEU A 123 -1.89 -20.38 23.30
N ASN A 124 -0.58 -20.20 23.16
CA ASN A 124 0.40 -21.19 23.62
C ASN A 124 0.73 -20.93 25.10
N GLN A 125 0.62 -21.96 25.93
CA GLN A 125 1.01 -21.93 27.36
C GLN A 125 2.37 -22.58 27.56
#